data_AF-S2ZM40-F1
#
_entry.id   AF-S2ZM40-F1
#
_cell.length_a   1.000
_cell.length_b   1.000
_cell.length_c   1.000
_cell.angle_alpha   90.00
_cell.angle_beta   90.00
_cell.angle_gamma   90.00
#
_symmetry.space_group_name_H-M   'P 1'
#
loop_
_entity.id
_entity.type
_entity.pdbx_description
1 polymer ?
#
loop_
_entity_poly.entity_id
_entity_poly.type
_entity_poly.pdbx_seq_one_letter_code
_entity_poly.pdbx_strand_id
1 'polypeptide(L)'
;MACFLVSGGEAIVVTAIRTKVRKKEEQEGIVDAKGNQLTDPSQHGICWTRKLSWLMNMLWGGVLLLCIEHMWHGEVVPFPPFLTAMNTPEEIPAMLGEMATVGVSMAILVTAIWFVTTLVADYTVKHTTLLAVQEA
;
A
#
# COMPACT_ATOMS: atom_id res chain seq x y z
N MET A 1 3.31 -18.10 -9.31
CA MET A 1 2.58 -18.48 -8.09
C MET A 1 1.84 -17.24 -7.57
N ALA A 2 0.50 -17.17 -7.57
CA ALA A 2 -0.39 -16.04 -7.18
C ALA A 2 -0.15 -15.20 -5.88
N CYS A 3 1.09 -14.79 -5.59
CA CYS A 3 1.51 -13.91 -4.50
C CYS A 3 0.75 -12.57 -4.48
N PHE A 4 0.22 -12.11 -5.63
CA PHE A 4 -0.60 -10.90 -5.74
C PHE A 4 -1.86 -10.94 -4.85
N LEU A 5 -2.36 -12.13 -4.48
CA LEU A 5 -3.53 -12.27 -3.61
C LEU A 5 -3.25 -11.80 -2.18
N VAL A 6 -2.06 -12.09 -1.66
CA VAL A 6 -1.64 -11.69 -0.31
C VAL A 6 -1.49 -10.17 -0.25
N SER A 7 -0.74 -9.59 -1.19
CA SER A 7 -0.58 -8.14 -1.31
C SER A 7 -1.90 -7.43 -1.64
N GLY A 8 -2.79 -8.08 -2.41
CA GLY A 8 -4.13 -7.58 -2.70
C GLY A 8 -5.03 -7.53 -1.46
N GLY A 9 -4.99 -8.57 -0.64
CA GLY A 9 -5.67 -8.60 0.66
C GLY A 9 -5.20 -7.48 1.58
N GLU A 10 -3.89 -7.27 1.68
CA GLU A 10 -3.31 -6.16 2.44
C GLU A 10 -3.74 -4.79 1.89
N ALA A 11 -3.71 -4.61 0.57
CA ALA A 11 -4.13 -3.37 -0.08
C ALA A 11 -5.58 -3.01 0.24
N ILE A 12 -6.48 -4.01 0.30
CA ILE A 12 -7.89 -3.81 0.67
C ILE A 12 -8.00 -3.34 2.13
N VAL A 13 -7.26 -3.98 3.05
CA VAL A 13 -7.24 -3.60 4.46
C VAL A 13 -6.73 -2.16 4.63
N VAL A 14 -5.62 -1.81 3.98
CA VAL A 14 -5.07 -0.44 4.02
C VAL A 14 -6.06 0.57 3.44
N THR A 15 -6.78 0.22 2.37
CA THR A 15 -7.81 1.08 1.78
C THR A 15 -8.99 1.32 2.75
N ALA A 16 -9.41 0.28 3.47
CA ALA A 16 -10.45 0.40 4.49
C ALA A 16 -10.01 1.28 5.67
N ILE A 17 -8.79 1.08 6.18
CA ILE A 17 -8.20 1.90 7.24
C ILE A 17 -8.09 3.36 6.79
N ARG A 18 -7.56 3.59 5.58
CA ARG A 18 -7.47 4.94 4.98
C ARG A 18 -8.83 5.61 4.92
N THR A 19 -9.88 4.90 4.52
CA THR A 19 -11.24 5.47 4.42
C THR A 19 -11.77 5.89 5.79
N LYS A 20 -11.49 5.12 6.85
CA LYS A 20 -11.84 5.50 8.23
C LYS A 20 -11.05 6.72 8.71
N VAL A 21 -9.73 6.72 8.49
CA VAL A 21 -8.85 7.85 8.85
C VAL A 21 -9.26 9.11 8.11
N ARG A 22 -9.52 9.02 6.80
CA ARG A 22 -9.96 10.15 5.97
C ARG A 22 -11.23 10.77 6.51
N LYS A 23 -12.26 9.98 6.82
CA LYS A 23 -13.52 10.50 7.38
C LYS A 23 -13.31 11.23 8.71
N LYS A 24 -12.37 10.76 9.54
CA LYS A 24 -12.02 11.42 10.79
C LYS A 24 -11.30 12.74 10.54
N GLU A 25 -10.25 12.73 9.70
CA GLU A 25 -9.48 13.93 9.35
C GLU A 25 -10.33 14.96 8.57
N GLU A 26 -11.35 14.52 7.82
CA GLU A 26 -12.30 15.39 7.11
C GLU A 26 -13.23 16.12 8.09
N GLN A 27 -13.72 15.40 9.12
CA GLN A 27 -14.52 16.00 10.20
C GLN A 27 -13.71 16.98 11.06
N GLU A 28 -12.41 16.71 11.23
CA GLU A 28 -11.47 17.60 11.92
C GLU A 28 -11.01 18.79 11.03
N GLY A 29 -11.46 18.86 9.77
CA GLY A 29 -11.10 19.93 8.83
C GLY A 29 -9.65 19.88 8.33
N ILE A 30 -8.98 18.75 8.51
CA ILE A 30 -7.56 18.54 8.19
C ILE A 30 -7.38 18.18 6.70
N VAL A 31 -8.34 17.47 6.12
CA VAL A 31 -8.33 17.02 4.72
C VAL A 31 -9.65 17.32 4.01
N ASP A 32 -9.60 17.58 2.70
CA ASP A 32 -10.77 17.75 1.83
C ASP A 32 -11.45 16.40 1.53
N ALA A 33 -12.68 16.43 0.98
CA ALA A 33 -13.40 15.26 0.48
C ALA A 33 -12.58 14.46 -0.56
N LYS A 34 -11.64 15.12 -1.25
CA LYS A 34 -10.69 14.49 -2.19
C LYS A 34 -9.47 13.85 -1.50
N GLY A 35 -9.30 14.01 -0.19
CA GLY A 35 -8.17 13.53 0.60
C GLY A 35 -6.91 14.39 0.48
N ASN A 36 -7.05 15.62 -0.03
CA ASN A 36 -5.98 16.60 -0.09
C ASN A 36 -5.84 17.27 1.28
N GLN A 37 -4.60 17.44 1.74
CA GLN A 37 -4.31 18.13 2.99
C GLN A 37 -4.68 19.62 2.84
N LEU A 38 -5.59 20.10 3.70
CA LEU A 38 -6.05 21.50 3.78
C LEU A 38 -5.20 22.32 4.76
N THR A 39 -4.59 21.64 5.74
CA THR A 39 -3.71 22.23 6.74
C THR A 39 -2.31 22.49 6.19
N ASP A 40 -1.67 23.57 6.63
CA ASP A 40 -0.32 23.88 6.19
C ASP A 40 0.66 22.79 6.65
N PRO A 41 1.37 22.11 5.73
CA PRO A 41 2.27 21.02 6.07
C PRO A 41 3.46 21.46 6.93
N SER A 42 3.80 22.76 6.94
CA SER A 42 4.88 23.31 7.76
C SER A 42 4.53 23.37 9.26
N GLN A 43 3.26 23.57 9.59
CA GLN A 43 2.78 23.74 10.97
C GLN A 43 2.21 22.43 11.54
N HIS A 44 1.49 21.65 10.75
CA HIS A 44 0.77 20.46 11.21
C HIS A 44 1.40 19.13 10.75
N GLY A 45 2.49 19.17 9.97
CA GLY A 45 3.12 17.98 9.40
C GLY A 45 2.27 17.31 8.32
N ILE A 46 2.70 16.15 7.81
CA ILE A 46 1.98 15.44 6.73
C ILE A 46 0.81 14.64 7.31
N CYS A 47 -0.42 14.85 6.82
CA CYS A 47 -1.62 14.11 7.25
C CYS A 47 -1.49 12.59 7.11
N TRP A 48 -2.18 11.85 7.99
CA TRP A 48 -2.15 10.39 7.98
C TRP A 48 -2.86 9.82 6.76
N THR A 49 -3.94 10.46 6.28
CA THR A 49 -4.61 10.07 5.03
C THR A 49 -3.64 10.09 3.83
N ARG A 50 -2.72 11.05 3.79
CA ARG A 50 -1.74 11.18 2.69
C ARG A 50 -0.66 10.11 2.78
N LYS A 51 -0.12 9.85 3.98
CA LYS A 51 0.83 8.76 4.21
C LYS A 51 0.24 7.40 3.85
N LEU A 52 -0.99 7.11 4.27
CA LEU A 52 -1.69 5.87 3.91
C LEU A 52 -2.03 5.79 2.41
N SER A 53 -2.25 6.93 1.74
CA SER A 53 -2.46 6.95 0.29
C SER A 53 -1.20 6.52 -0.47
N TRP A 54 -0.01 6.86 0.01
CA TRP A 54 1.24 6.41 -0.59
C TRP A 54 1.42 4.90 -0.43
N LEU A 55 1.17 4.36 0.76
CA LEU A 55 1.20 2.90 0.99
C LEU A 55 0.21 2.18 0.06
N MET A 56 -1.03 2.68 -0.01
CA MET A 56 -2.08 2.14 -0.88
C MET A 56 -1.62 2.10 -2.34
N ASN A 57 -1.01 3.19 -2.85
CA ASN A 57 -0.52 3.25 -4.22
C ASN A 57 0.66 2.29 -4.47
N MET A 58 1.58 2.13 -3.51
CA MET A 58 2.68 1.17 -3.61
C MET A 58 2.17 -0.28 -3.64
N LEU A 59 1.21 -0.62 -2.78
CA LEU A 59 0.62 -1.96 -2.72
C LEU A 59 -0.19 -2.29 -3.98
N TRP A 60 -1.11 -1.40 -4.40
CA TRP A 60 -1.89 -1.61 -5.62
C TRP A 60 -1.02 -1.64 -6.89
N GLY A 61 0.04 -0.83 -6.93
CA GLY A 61 1.03 -0.88 -8.01
C GLY A 61 1.73 -2.23 -8.08
N GLY A 62 2.19 -2.75 -6.94
CA GLY A 62 2.81 -4.08 -6.85
C GLY A 62 1.85 -5.21 -7.24
N VAL A 63 0.60 -5.15 -6.75
CA VAL A 63 -0.44 -6.14 -7.08
C VAL A 63 -0.71 -6.16 -8.58
N LEU A 64 -0.84 -4.99 -9.21
CA LEU A 64 -1.12 -4.89 -10.64
C LEU A 64 0.04 -5.42 -11.48
N LEU A 65 1.29 -5.09 -11.11
CA LEU A 65 2.49 -5.56 -11.80
C LEU A 65 2.63 -7.09 -11.69
N LEU A 66 2.50 -7.65 -10.49
CA LEU A 66 2.59 -9.10 -10.25
C LEU A 66 1.44 -9.87 -10.91
N CYS A 67 0.24 -9.29 -10.96
CA CYS A 67 -0.90 -9.87 -11.68
C CYS A 67 -0.61 -9.98 -13.18
N ILE A 68 -0.04 -8.94 -13.79
CA ILE A 68 0.38 -8.96 -15.19
C ILE A 68 1.50 -9.98 -15.42
N GLU A 69 2.49 -10.04 -14.53
CA GLU A 69 3.59 -11.02 -14.63
C GLU A 69 3.06 -12.46 -14.64
N HIS A 70 2.17 -12.81 -13.71
CA HIS A 70 1.63 -14.16 -13.64
C HIS A 70 0.67 -14.48 -14.79
N MET A 71 -0.05 -13.48 -15.31
CA MET A 71 -0.85 -13.63 -16.52
C MET A 71 0.04 -13.85 -17.75
N TRP A 72 1.19 -13.16 -17.82
CA TRP A 72 2.19 -13.32 -18.88
C TRP A 72 2.93 -14.67 -18.79
N HIS A 73 3.21 -15.15 -17.58
CA HIS A 73 3.81 -16.45 -17.31
C HIS A 73 2.84 -17.64 -17.48
N GLY A 74 1.56 -17.39 -17.78
CA GLY A 74 0.56 -18.42 -18.05
C GLY A 74 0.03 -19.13 -16.80
N GLU A 75 0.29 -18.59 -15.62
CA GLU A 75 -0.16 -19.12 -14.33
C GLU A 75 -1.55 -18.60 -13.93
N VAL A 76 -1.97 -17.47 -14.50
CA VAL A 76 -3.29 -16.86 -14.28
C VAL A 76 -4.05 -16.77 -15.60
N VAL A 77 -5.22 -17.40 -15.67
CA VAL A 77 -6.12 -17.36 -16.83
C VAL A 77 -7.46 -16.71 -16.45
N PRO A 78 -8.09 -15.90 -17.32
CA PRO A 78 -9.36 -15.22 -17.01
C PRO A 78 -10.59 -16.14 -17.07
N PHE A 79 -10.41 -17.42 -17.42
CA PHE A 79 -11.45 -18.45 -17.42
C PHE A 79 -11.18 -19.46 -16.29
N PRO A 80 -12.23 -20.04 -15.67
CA PRO A 80 -12.03 -21.04 -14.62
C PRO A 80 -11.36 -22.31 -15.18
N PRO A 81 -10.40 -22.93 -14.46
CA PRO A 81 -9.86 -22.57 -13.15
C PRO A 81 -8.74 -21.51 -13.25
N PHE A 82 -8.97 -20.33 -12.66
CA PHE A 82 -8.14 -19.12 -12.79
C PHE A 82 -6.65 -19.30 -12.45
N LEU A 83 -6.29 -20.36 -11.70
CA LEU A 83 -4.92 -20.79 -11.42
C LEU A 83 -4.73 -22.19 -12.00
N THR A 84 -4.09 -22.26 -13.16
CA THR A 84 -3.85 -23.51 -13.92
C THR A 84 -3.09 -24.56 -13.11
N ALA A 85 -2.33 -24.14 -12.08
CA ALA A 85 -1.58 -25.00 -11.16
C ALA A 85 -2.42 -25.71 -10.07
N MET A 86 -3.70 -25.34 -9.84
CA MET A 86 -4.56 -25.98 -8.82
C MET A 86 -5.36 -27.19 -9.36
N ASN A 87 -4.85 -27.91 -10.36
CA ASN A 87 -5.54 -29.07 -10.92
C ASN A 87 -5.52 -30.31 -9.99
N THR A 88 -4.60 -30.37 -9.02
CA THR A 88 -4.48 -31.46 -8.04
C THR A 88 -4.89 -30.97 -6.63
N PRO A 89 -6.06 -31.36 -6.10
CA PRO A 89 -6.61 -30.83 -4.85
C PRO A 89 -5.79 -31.15 -3.58
N GLU A 90 -4.95 -32.19 -3.61
CA GLU A 90 -4.10 -32.59 -2.48
C GLU A 90 -2.87 -31.69 -2.27
N GLU A 91 -2.40 -30.99 -3.31
CA GLU A 91 -1.20 -30.15 -3.27
C GLU A 91 -1.52 -28.64 -3.11
N ILE A 92 -2.80 -28.27 -3.23
CA ILE A 92 -3.30 -26.90 -3.03
C ILE A 92 -2.84 -26.29 -1.69
N PRO A 93 -2.99 -26.94 -0.51
CA PRO A 93 -2.64 -26.30 0.76
C PRO A 93 -1.13 -26.11 0.95
N ALA A 94 -0.30 -27.02 0.44
CA ALA A 94 1.16 -26.88 0.49
C ALA A 94 1.63 -25.72 -0.41
N MET A 95 1.11 -25.65 -1.64
CA MET A 95 1.42 -24.59 -2.59
C MET A 95 0.93 -23.21 -2.09
N LEU A 96 -0.27 -23.14 -1.52
CA LEU A 96 -0.79 -21.92 -0.87
C LEU A 96 0.04 -21.49 0.34
N GLY A 97 0.59 -22.44 1.10
CA GLY A 97 1.47 -22.15 2.23
C GLY A 97 2.78 -21.51 1.79
N GLU A 98 3.43 -22.06 0.77
CA GLU A 98 4.65 -21.47 0.19
C GLU A 98 4.37 -20.08 -0.40
N MET A 99 3.25 -19.92 -1.11
CA MET A 99 2.76 -18.63 -1.63
C MET A 99 2.52 -17.60 -0.52
N ALA A 100 1.94 -18.02 0.60
CA ALA A 100 1.65 -17.13 1.73
C ALA A 100 2.94 -16.61 2.37
N THR A 101 3.94 -17.47 2.58
CA THR A 101 5.20 -17.04 3.20
C THR A 101 5.97 -16.04 2.35
N VAL A 102 6.06 -16.26 1.03
CA VAL A 102 6.72 -15.34 0.10
C VAL A 102 5.94 -14.03 -0.02
N GLY A 103 4.62 -14.09 -0.20
CA GLY A 103 3.77 -12.91 -0.26
C GLY A 103 3.83 -12.05 1.01
N VAL A 104 3.88 -12.69 2.18
CA VAL A 104 4.03 -11.99 3.48
C VAL A 104 5.41 -11.35 3.60
N SER A 105 6.48 -12.02 3.18
CA SER A 105 7.82 -11.43 3.22
C SER A 105 7.93 -10.17 2.35
N MET A 106 7.28 -10.17 1.18
CA MET A 106 7.21 -9.01 0.29
C MET A 106 6.37 -7.87 0.90
N ALA A 107 5.23 -8.19 1.50
CA ALA A 107 4.38 -7.24 2.22
C ALA A 107 5.15 -6.51 3.35
N ILE A 108 5.89 -7.27 4.16
CA ILE A 108 6.73 -6.71 5.24
C ILE A 108 7.79 -5.75 4.67
N LEU A 109 8.40 -6.10 3.54
CA LEU A 109 9.39 -5.24 2.90
C LEU A 109 8.76 -3.93 2.39
N VAL A 110 7.62 -4.00 1.72
CA VAL A 110 6.91 -2.80 1.23
C VAL A 110 6.47 -1.89 2.37
N THR A 111 5.95 -2.45 3.46
CA THR A 111 5.56 -1.68 4.65
C THR A 111 6.76 -1.04 5.35
N ALA A 112 7.91 -1.74 5.40
CA ALA A 112 9.16 -1.17 5.93
C ALA A 112 9.67 0.00 5.07
N ILE A 113 9.69 -0.14 3.74
CA ILE A 113 10.08 0.94 2.82
C ILE A 113 9.14 2.13 2.98
N TRP A 114 7.84 1.88 3.06
CA TRP A 114 6.86 2.94 3.30
C TRP A 114 7.12 3.67 4.61
N PHE A 115 7.38 2.94 5.71
CA PHE A 115 7.67 3.54 6.99
C PHE A 115 8.89 4.46 6.93
N VAL A 116 10.00 4.00 6.33
CA VAL A 116 11.20 4.82 6.10
C VAL A 116 10.86 6.06 5.27
N THR A 117 10.10 5.90 4.19
CA THR A 117 9.68 7.02 3.32
C THR A 117 8.87 8.06 4.09
N THR A 118 7.96 7.63 4.99
CA THR A 118 7.18 8.55 5.82
C THR A 118 8.05 9.32 6.82
N LEU A 119 9.05 8.67 7.42
CA LEU A 119 9.98 9.32 8.35
C LEU A 119 10.85 10.35 7.62
N VAL A 120 11.37 10.00 6.45
CA VAL A 120 12.17 10.92 5.62
C VAL A 120 11.34 12.11 5.18
N ALA A 121 10.08 11.90 4.80
CA ALA A 121 9.18 12.98 4.41
C ALA A 121 8.89 13.93 5.59
N ASP A 122 8.62 13.40 6.78
CA ASP A 122 8.42 14.21 7.99
C ASP A 122 9.68 15.01 8.37
N TYR A 123 10.85 14.37 8.27
CA TYR A 123 12.14 15.00 8.53
C TYR A 123 12.42 16.15 7.54
N THR A 124 12.18 15.89 6.25
CA THR A 124 12.38 16.87 5.18
C THR A 124 11.47 18.08 5.37
N VAL A 125 10.17 17.87 5.65
CA VAL A 125 9.23 18.98 5.88
C VAL A 125 9.65 19.82 7.09
N LYS A 126 10.08 19.21 8.20
CA LYS A 126 10.61 19.95 9.35
C LYS A 126 11.85 20.76 8.99
N HIS A 127 12.81 20.17 8.30
CA HIS A 127 14.07 20.85 7.95
C HIS A 127 13.87 21.98 6.94
N THR A 128 13.06 21.77 5.91
CA THR A 128 12.72 22.83 4.94
C THR A 128 12.02 24.00 5.62
N THR A 129 11.14 23.73 6.60
CA THR A 129 10.45 24.78 7.36
C THR A 129 11.44 25.58 8.22
N LEU A 130 12.39 24.91 8.88
CA LEU A 130 13.42 25.59 9.70
C LEU A 130 14.32 26.50 8.86
N LEU A 131 14.73 26.05 7.67
CA LEU A 131 15.53 26.86 6.75
C LEU A 131 14.74 28.07 6.23
N ALA A 132 13.47 27.89 5.86
CA ALA A 132 12.62 28.98 5.39
C ALA A 132 12.36 30.06 6.47
N VAL A 133 12.26 29.68 7.74
CA VAL A 133 12.12 30.62 8.87
C VAL A 133 13.43 31.37 9.15
N GLN A 134 14.58 30.77 8.86
CA GLN A 134 15.88 31.39 9.10
C GLN A 134 16.29 32.39 7.99
N GLU A 135 15.67 32.29 6.81
CA GLU A 135 15.86 33.23 5.69
C GLU A 135 14.81 34.37 5.63
N ALA A 136 13.82 34.38 6.53
CA ALA A 136 12.75 35.38 6.60
C ALA A 136 12.96 36.39 7.75
#